data_AF-A0A413XAP0-F1
#
_entry.id   AF-A0A413XAP0-F1
#
_cell.length_a   1.000
_cell.length_b   1.000
_cell.length_c   1.000
_cell.angle_alpha   90.00
_cell.angle_beta   90.00
_cell.angle_gamma   90.00
#
_symmetry.space_group_name_H-M   'P 1'
#
loop_
_entity.id
_entity.type
_entity.pdbx_description
1 polymer ?
#
loop_
_entity_poly.entity_id
_entity_poly.type
_entity_poly.pdbx_seq_one_letter_code
_entity_poly.pdbx_strand_id
1 'polypeptide(L)'
;ISQSGTVEETSHYYPFGGVFASAGNVQPYKYNGKELDTKKGLNWYDYGARHYDAVLGRFITVDALYDKHFKVSPYVYCGNEPVGRIDPDGNDWRVQTHYNRETDKIEYKITVRAALINNSNNKELDIKTLAGQIVEQVNAAYTISGDDFVSTMDMQLRTVNSVDDIKDTEHVLQIVDQDMLTKTDKSVVMAETYKNSLDVKIGTKAVSNMLNNDDNRTFAHELGHSGGLGHTMNVENLMTQKKVIQDFDGDYLKATQLNRSQIQTVRDNYIHNKLNRHIPNWRQKLKRRQ
;
A
#
# COMPACT_ATOMS: atom_id res chain seq x y z
N ILE A 1 9.75 -7.14 25.17
CA ILE A 1 9.03 -7.16 26.45
C ILE A 1 8.60 -8.60 26.63
N SER A 2 8.92 -9.19 27.76
CA SER A 2 8.64 -10.60 28.00
C SER A 2 7.13 -10.86 28.09
N GLN A 3 6.74 -12.14 28.13
CA GLN A 3 5.34 -12.52 28.39
C GLN A 3 4.80 -11.95 29.72
N SER A 4 5.67 -11.69 30.70
CA SER A 4 5.31 -11.08 31.99
C SER A 4 5.33 -9.55 31.97
N GLY A 5 5.56 -8.90 30.82
CA GLY A 5 5.60 -7.44 30.71
C GLY A 5 6.91 -6.80 31.17
N THR A 6 7.98 -7.57 31.37
CA THR A 6 9.30 -7.07 31.75
C THR A 6 10.06 -6.58 30.51
N VAL A 7 10.72 -5.42 30.61
CA VAL A 7 11.53 -4.88 29.50
C VAL A 7 12.74 -5.79 29.27
N GLU A 8 12.85 -6.34 28.06
CA GLU A 8 13.95 -7.23 27.65
C GLU A 8 15.01 -6.52 26.81
N GLU A 9 14.58 -5.54 25.99
CA GLU A 9 15.46 -4.75 25.16
C GLU A 9 14.90 -3.33 24.99
N THR A 10 15.77 -2.33 25.03
CA THR A 10 15.48 -0.93 24.70
C THR A 10 16.57 -0.42 23.78
N SER A 11 16.19 0.22 22.67
CA SER A 11 17.12 0.73 21.67
C SER A 11 16.71 2.13 21.25
N HIS A 12 17.68 3.04 21.26
CA HIS A 12 17.58 4.43 20.80
C HIS A 12 18.49 4.60 19.59
N TYR A 13 18.01 5.35 18.61
CA TYR A 13 18.71 5.52 17.34
C TYR A 13 18.91 6.99 17.00
N TYR A 14 20.02 7.29 16.35
CA TYR A 14 20.19 8.53 15.58
C TYR A 14 19.18 8.58 14.42
N PRO A 15 18.95 9.76 13.81
CA PRO A 15 17.96 9.91 12.74
C PRO A 15 18.07 8.88 11.62
N PHE A 16 19.29 8.53 11.20
CA PHE A 16 19.56 7.56 10.13
C PHE A 16 19.69 6.11 10.62
N GLY A 17 19.34 5.80 11.86
CA GLY A 17 19.29 4.43 12.36
C GLY A 17 20.57 3.89 12.98
N GLY A 18 21.62 4.70 13.07
CA GLY A 18 22.79 4.35 13.88
C GLY A 18 22.37 4.20 15.35
N VAL A 19 22.85 3.17 16.04
CA VAL A 19 22.52 2.94 17.45
C VAL A 19 23.13 4.06 18.30
N PHE A 20 22.28 4.80 19.00
CA PHE A 20 22.68 5.85 19.94
C PHE A 20 22.91 5.27 21.33
N ALA A 21 21.95 4.48 21.81
CA ALA A 21 22.03 3.78 23.09
C ALA A 21 21.20 2.50 22.99
N SER A 22 21.66 1.42 23.60
CA SER A 22 20.88 0.18 23.69
C SER A 22 21.13 -0.53 25.00
N ALA A 23 20.12 -1.25 25.47
CA ALA A 23 20.19 -2.13 26.63
C ALA A 23 19.47 -3.43 26.27
N GLY A 24 20.16 -4.56 26.43
CA GLY A 24 19.69 -5.87 25.96
C GLY A 24 19.99 -6.12 24.48
N ASN A 25 19.95 -7.38 24.08
CA ASN A 25 20.09 -7.81 22.69
C ASN A 25 19.46 -9.19 22.52
N VAL A 26 18.13 -9.24 22.35
CA VAL A 26 17.36 -10.49 22.37
C VAL A 26 16.80 -10.88 21.01
N GLN A 27 16.89 -9.99 20.03
CA GLN A 27 16.37 -10.18 18.66
C GLN A 27 17.26 -9.47 17.63
N PRO A 28 17.20 -9.82 16.33
CA PRO A 28 18.02 -9.19 15.29
C PRO A 28 17.35 -7.98 14.58
N TYR A 29 16.06 -7.73 14.78
CA TYR A 29 15.27 -6.64 14.19
C TYR A 29 15.38 -5.31 14.96
N LYS A 30 16.19 -4.36 14.47
CA LYS A 30 16.48 -3.11 15.19
C LYS A 30 15.74 -1.91 14.58
N TYR A 31 16.46 -1.01 13.92
CA TYR A 31 15.92 0.21 13.34
C TYR A 31 14.86 -0.09 12.28
N ASN A 32 13.72 0.59 12.33
CA ASN A 32 12.57 0.41 11.43
C ASN A 32 12.08 -1.05 11.29
N GLY A 33 12.32 -1.87 12.33
CA GLY A 33 11.98 -3.29 12.33
C GLY A 33 12.75 -4.11 11.28
N LYS A 34 13.91 -3.61 10.84
CA LYS A 34 14.79 -4.29 9.88
C LYS A 34 15.83 -5.13 10.59
N GLU A 35 16.12 -6.29 10.00
CA GLU A 35 17.14 -7.19 10.50
C GLU A 35 18.50 -6.53 10.35
N LEU A 36 19.25 -6.44 11.45
CA LEU A 36 20.62 -5.95 11.47
C LEU A 36 21.57 -7.12 11.20
N ASP A 37 22.10 -7.20 9.99
CA ASP A 37 23.16 -8.15 9.64
C ASP A 37 24.52 -7.60 10.08
N THR A 38 25.08 -8.24 11.11
CA THR A 38 26.40 -7.91 11.68
C THR A 38 27.52 -8.77 11.08
N LYS A 39 27.24 -9.64 10.08
CA LYS A 39 28.24 -10.49 9.45
C LYS A 39 29.40 -9.65 8.94
N LYS A 40 30.61 -10.15 9.21
CA LYS A 40 31.88 -9.51 8.82
C LYS A 40 32.04 -8.07 9.33
N GLY A 41 31.26 -7.66 10.34
CA GLY A 41 31.37 -6.34 10.96
C GLY A 41 30.75 -5.19 10.16
N LEU A 42 29.95 -5.50 9.13
CA LEU A 42 29.37 -4.48 8.24
C LEU A 42 28.16 -3.75 8.85
N ASN A 43 27.43 -4.40 9.77
CA ASN A 43 26.31 -3.82 10.52
C ASN A 43 25.26 -3.15 9.60
N TRP A 44 24.82 -3.89 8.59
CA TRP A 44 23.86 -3.40 7.61
C TRP A 44 22.44 -3.86 7.92
N TYR A 45 21.48 -3.00 7.66
CA TYR A 45 20.08 -3.35 7.74
C TYR A 45 19.61 -3.98 6.44
N ASP A 46 18.98 -5.14 6.54
CA ASP A 46 18.32 -5.77 5.40
C ASP A 46 16.93 -5.15 5.18
N TYR A 47 16.82 -4.33 4.12
CA TYR A 47 15.55 -3.75 3.67
C TYR A 47 14.86 -4.61 2.60
N GLY A 48 15.32 -5.83 2.34
CA GLY A 48 14.81 -6.76 1.36
C GLY A 48 15.36 -6.49 -0.03
N ALA A 49 15.02 -5.34 -0.62
CA ALA A 49 15.52 -4.98 -1.95
C ALA A 49 16.99 -4.53 -1.93
N ARG A 50 17.44 -3.97 -0.81
CA ARG A 50 18.78 -3.36 -0.65
C ARG A 50 19.26 -3.51 0.78
N HIS A 51 20.57 -3.56 0.96
CA HIS A 51 21.18 -3.40 2.28
C HIS A 51 21.43 -1.91 2.54
N TYR A 52 21.17 -1.50 3.78
CA TYR A 52 21.26 -0.12 4.23
C TYR A 52 22.36 0.03 5.28
N ASP A 53 23.27 0.96 5.04
CA ASP A 53 24.30 1.35 5.98
C ASP A 53 23.82 2.58 6.76
N ALA A 54 23.50 2.36 8.03
CA ALA A 54 23.00 3.39 8.93
C ALA A 54 24.07 4.40 9.39
N VAL A 55 25.35 4.04 9.28
CA VAL A 55 26.48 4.95 9.57
C VAL A 55 26.61 5.96 8.43
N LEU A 56 26.49 5.50 7.18
CA LEU A 56 26.54 6.36 6.00
C LEU A 56 25.21 7.07 5.73
N GLY A 57 24.09 6.53 6.22
CA GLY A 57 22.77 6.99 5.86
C GLY A 57 22.41 6.71 4.39
N ARG A 58 22.92 5.60 3.83
CA ARG A 58 22.82 5.26 2.41
C ARG A 58 22.53 3.77 2.19
N PHE A 59 21.86 3.48 1.08
CA PHE A 59 21.88 2.12 0.54
C PHE A 59 23.24 1.81 -0.06
N ILE A 60 23.69 0.56 0.06
CA ILE A 60 24.99 0.14 -0.48
C ILE A 60 24.91 -0.26 -1.97
N THR A 61 23.69 -0.41 -2.50
CA THR A 61 23.40 -0.72 -3.90
C THR A 61 22.56 0.38 -4.54
N VAL A 62 22.70 0.51 -5.86
CA VAL A 62 21.93 1.43 -6.69
C VAL A 62 20.44 1.06 -6.62
N ASP A 63 19.59 2.07 -6.47
CA ASP A 63 18.14 1.92 -6.63
C ASP A 63 17.80 1.38 -8.02
N ALA A 64 17.05 0.28 -8.11
CA ALA A 64 16.60 -0.29 -9.39
C ALA A 64 15.70 0.68 -10.19
N LEU A 65 15.18 1.73 -9.55
CA LEU A 65 14.35 2.78 -10.16
C LEU A 65 15.08 4.13 -10.28
N TYR A 66 16.42 4.16 -10.20
CA TYR A 66 17.17 5.43 -10.22
C TYR A 66 16.85 6.31 -11.44
N ASP A 67 16.59 5.71 -12.61
CA ASP A 67 16.20 6.42 -13.84
C ASP A 67 14.86 7.18 -13.71
N LYS A 68 14.03 6.89 -12.70
CA LYS A 68 12.79 7.63 -12.44
C LYS A 68 12.99 8.82 -11.49
N HIS A 69 14.18 8.96 -10.91
CA HIS A 69 14.48 9.91 -9.86
C HIS A 69 15.76 10.71 -10.17
N PHE A 70 15.82 11.32 -11.36
CA PHE A 70 17.00 12.05 -11.87
C PHE A 70 17.59 13.14 -10.94
N LYS A 71 16.80 13.69 -10.02
CA LYS A 71 17.25 14.76 -9.10
C LYS A 71 17.82 14.23 -7.78
N VAL A 72 17.90 12.92 -7.60
CA VAL A 72 18.23 12.30 -6.32
C VAL A 72 19.26 11.20 -6.52
N SER A 73 20.22 11.10 -5.59
CA SER A 73 21.26 10.07 -5.65
C SER A 73 20.64 8.66 -5.64
N PRO A 74 21.12 7.73 -6.48
CA PRO A 74 20.64 6.33 -6.50
C PRO A 74 20.86 5.56 -5.20
N TYR A 75 21.64 6.11 -4.27
CA TYR A 75 21.96 5.49 -2.98
C TYR A 75 21.24 6.17 -1.80
N VAL A 76 20.37 7.15 -2.07
CA VAL A 76 19.74 7.93 -1.00
C VAL A 76 18.84 7.06 -0.15
N TYR A 77 18.94 7.22 1.18
CA TYR A 77 17.95 6.69 2.10
C TYR A 77 16.91 7.76 2.42
N CYS A 78 15.63 7.45 2.27
CA CYS A 78 14.51 8.33 2.63
C CYS A 78 14.61 9.76 2.06
N GLY A 79 15.32 9.97 0.93
CA GLY A 79 15.63 11.30 0.39
C GLY A 79 16.17 12.29 1.43
N ASN A 80 17.07 11.81 2.30
CA ASN A 80 17.73 12.53 3.40
C ASN A 80 16.82 13.04 4.53
N GLU A 81 15.60 12.50 4.69
CA GLU A 81 14.70 12.88 5.79
C GLU A 81 14.18 11.64 6.54
N PRO A 82 15.05 10.91 7.25
CA PRO A 82 14.72 9.63 7.87
C PRO A 82 13.86 9.75 9.14
N VAL A 83 13.56 10.99 9.58
CA VAL A 83 12.65 11.26 10.71
C VAL A 83 11.19 11.30 10.25
N GLY A 84 10.92 11.90 9.08
CA GLY A 84 9.58 12.03 8.50
C GLY A 84 9.25 10.96 7.45
N ARG A 85 10.26 10.20 6.99
CA ARG A 85 10.13 9.16 5.99
C ARG A 85 10.80 7.89 6.45
N ILE A 86 10.10 6.77 6.30
CA ILE A 86 10.64 5.42 6.40
C ILE A 86 10.50 4.81 5.01
N ASP A 87 11.55 4.16 4.52
CA ASP A 87 11.52 3.35 3.30
C ASP A 87 11.32 1.88 3.73
N PRO A 88 10.08 1.33 3.75
CA PRO A 88 9.82 0.07 4.45
C PRO A 88 10.36 -1.15 3.71
N ASP A 89 10.67 -1.07 2.43
CA ASP A 89 11.06 -2.23 1.60
C ASP A 89 11.78 -1.83 0.30
N GLY A 90 11.97 -0.53 0.09
CA GLY A 90 12.47 0.03 -1.15
C GLY A 90 11.40 0.48 -2.14
N ASN A 91 10.08 0.17 -2.01
CA ASN A 91 9.05 0.44 -3.04
C ASN A 91 7.52 0.34 -2.67
N ASP A 92 6.70 1.03 -3.49
CA ASP A 92 5.28 0.79 -3.95
C ASP A 92 4.03 1.24 -3.19
N TRP A 93 3.93 1.18 -1.85
CA TRP A 93 3.20 2.25 -1.14
C TRP A 93 4.26 3.26 -0.73
N ARG A 94 3.92 4.54 -0.83
CA ARG A 94 4.74 5.59 -0.24
C ARG A 94 3.83 6.55 0.48
N VAL A 95 3.90 6.55 1.81
CA VAL A 95 3.20 7.54 2.63
C VAL A 95 4.24 8.52 3.15
N GLN A 96 4.20 9.74 2.66
CA GLN A 96 5.00 10.85 3.19
C GLN A 96 4.14 11.64 4.17
N THR A 97 4.71 11.99 5.32
CA THR A 97 4.05 12.87 6.29
C THR A 97 4.89 14.13 6.46
N HIS A 98 4.26 15.27 6.28
CA HIS A 98 4.86 16.59 6.46
C HIS A 98 3.96 17.44 7.34
N TYR A 99 4.51 18.26 8.23
CA TYR A 99 3.73 19.25 8.96
C TYR A 99 3.95 20.62 8.31
N ASN A 100 2.87 21.16 7.75
CA ASN A 100 2.87 22.46 7.09
C ASN A 100 2.56 23.54 8.13
N ARG A 101 3.57 24.37 8.43
CA ARG A 101 3.48 25.45 9.42
C ARG A 101 2.62 26.64 8.98
N GLU A 102 2.43 26.81 7.67
CA GLU A 102 1.63 27.92 7.13
C GLU A 102 0.14 27.62 7.27
N THR A 103 -0.25 26.36 7.04
CA THR A 103 -1.63 25.92 7.14
C THR A 103 -1.99 25.34 8.51
N ASP A 104 -1.00 25.10 9.37
CA ASP A 104 -1.13 24.38 10.65
C ASP A 104 -1.75 22.98 10.49
N LYS A 105 -1.36 22.27 9.41
CA LYS A 105 -1.91 20.95 9.08
C LYS A 105 -0.82 19.90 8.90
N ILE A 106 -1.20 18.65 9.21
CA ILE A 106 -0.43 17.48 8.83
C ILE A 106 -0.82 17.07 7.41
N GLU A 107 0.14 17.09 6.49
CA GLU A 107 -0.01 16.65 5.11
C GLU A 107 0.45 15.21 4.94
N TYR A 108 -0.44 14.37 4.42
CA TYR A 108 -0.17 13.01 3.98
C TYR A 108 -0.13 12.99 2.45
N LYS A 109 0.96 12.51 1.88
CA LYS A 109 1.06 12.22 0.45
C LYS A 109 1.22 10.73 0.25
N ILE A 110 0.19 10.11 -0.32
CA ILE A 110 0.13 8.68 -0.58
C ILE A 110 0.39 8.46 -2.07
N THR A 111 1.38 7.63 -2.40
CA THR A 111 1.62 7.17 -3.78
C THR A 111 1.44 5.67 -3.82
N VAL A 112 0.68 5.17 -4.80
CA VAL A 112 0.49 3.74 -5.05
C VAL A 112 0.85 3.43 -6.49
N ARG A 113 1.71 2.43 -6.68
CA ARG A 113 2.06 1.90 -8.00
C ARG A 113 1.38 0.55 -8.23
N ALA A 114 0.76 0.40 -9.40
CA ALA A 114 -0.08 -0.74 -9.71
C ALA A 114 0.02 -1.15 -11.18
N ALA A 115 -0.10 -2.45 -11.44
CA ALA A 115 -0.25 -3.05 -12.75
C ALA A 115 -1.63 -3.70 -12.89
N LEU A 116 -2.38 -3.29 -13.90
CA LEU A 116 -3.67 -3.85 -14.28
C LEU A 116 -3.49 -4.93 -15.34
N ILE A 117 -3.95 -6.15 -15.04
CA ILE A 117 -3.91 -7.29 -15.96
C ILE A 117 -5.31 -7.89 -16.15
N ASN A 118 -5.66 -8.20 -17.41
CA ASN A 118 -6.91 -8.88 -17.73
C ASN A 118 -6.73 -10.40 -17.86
N ASN A 119 -7.06 -11.10 -16.78
CA ASN A 119 -7.06 -12.57 -16.70
C ASN A 119 -8.50 -13.14 -16.76
N SER A 120 -9.47 -12.37 -17.23
CA SER A 120 -10.82 -12.87 -17.52
C SER A 120 -10.89 -13.47 -18.92
N ASN A 121 -11.98 -14.19 -19.20
CA ASN A 121 -12.26 -14.70 -20.55
C ASN A 121 -12.67 -13.58 -21.53
N ASN A 122 -13.13 -12.43 -21.02
CA ASN A 122 -13.49 -11.30 -21.86
C ASN A 122 -12.23 -10.50 -22.28
N LYS A 123 -11.69 -10.78 -23.46
CA LYS A 123 -10.50 -10.09 -24.00
C LYS A 123 -10.80 -8.76 -24.68
N GLU A 124 -12.08 -8.44 -24.91
CA GLU A 124 -12.52 -7.21 -25.58
C GLU A 124 -12.78 -6.05 -24.60
N LEU A 125 -12.49 -6.25 -23.31
CA LEU A 125 -12.63 -5.20 -22.31
C LEU A 125 -11.80 -3.97 -22.66
N ASP A 126 -12.40 -2.78 -22.51
CA ASP A 126 -11.67 -1.52 -22.61
C ASP A 126 -10.88 -1.26 -21.32
N ILE A 127 -9.76 -1.97 -21.19
CA ILE A 127 -8.87 -1.91 -20.03
C ILE A 127 -8.29 -0.50 -19.85
N LYS A 128 -8.15 0.29 -20.93
CA LYS A 128 -7.62 1.66 -20.85
C LYS A 128 -8.61 2.60 -20.16
N THR A 129 -9.87 2.58 -20.59
CA THR A 129 -10.92 3.36 -19.94
C THR A 129 -11.10 2.94 -18.49
N LEU A 130 -11.13 1.62 -18.23
CA LEU A 130 -11.19 1.09 -16.87
C LEU A 130 -10.03 1.58 -15.99
N ALA A 131 -8.79 1.57 -16.51
CA ALA A 131 -7.62 2.06 -15.77
C ALA A 131 -7.77 3.55 -15.39
N GLY A 132 -8.27 4.38 -16.32
CA GLY A 132 -8.55 5.79 -16.04
C GLY A 132 -9.58 5.96 -14.91
N GLN A 133 -10.70 5.25 -15.00
CA GLN A 133 -11.76 5.29 -13.98
C GLN A 133 -11.26 4.83 -12.61
N ILE A 134 -10.45 3.76 -12.55
CA ILE A 134 -9.82 3.30 -11.31
C ILE A 134 -8.96 4.41 -10.68
N VAL A 135 -8.10 5.06 -11.47
CA VAL A 135 -7.20 6.12 -10.99
C VAL A 135 -8.01 7.30 -10.46
N GLU A 136 -9.04 7.74 -11.19
CA GLU A 136 -9.92 8.84 -10.77
C GLU A 136 -10.63 8.53 -9.45
N GLN A 137 -11.25 7.35 -9.38
CA GLN A 137 -11.93 6.85 -8.19
C GLN A 137 -11.01 6.86 -6.96
N VAL A 138 -9.81 6.30 -7.08
CA VAL A 138 -8.89 6.15 -5.94
C VAL A 138 -8.35 7.50 -5.51
N ASN A 139 -7.96 8.33 -6.47
CA ASN A 139 -7.47 9.66 -6.16
C ASN A 139 -8.55 10.47 -5.42
N ALA A 140 -9.81 10.40 -5.86
CA ALA A 140 -10.92 11.07 -5.19
C ALA A 140 -11.21 10.53 -3.78
N ALA A 141 -11.11 9.21 -3.59
CA ALA A 141 -11.41 8.56 -2.32
C ALA A 141 -10.37 8.80 -1.22
N TYR A 142 -9.11 9.03 -1.60
CA TYR A 142 -7.98 9.20 -0.68
C TYR A 142 -7.50 10.65 -0.56
N THR A 143 -7.96 11.54 -1.44
CA THR A 143 -7.68 12.98 -1.38
C THR A 143 -8.75 13.69 -0.57
N ILE A 144 -8.43 14.04 0.68
CA ILE A 144 -9.36 14.60 1.67
C ILE A 144 -8.66 15.73 2.41
N SER A 145 -9.37 16.82 2.66
CA SER A 145 -8.90 17.90 3.53
C SER A 145 -9.81 17.98 4.76
N GLY A 146 -9.21 17.88 5.95
CA GLY A 146 -9.88 18.15 7.22
C GLY A 146 -9.35 19.42 7.87
N ASP A 147 -9.74 19.64 9.13
CA ASP A 147 -9.36 20.84 9.88
C ASP A 147 -7.86 20.87 10.21
N ASP A 148 -7.29 19.74 10.63
CA ASP A 148 -5.91 19.60 11.10
C ASP A 148 -5.01 18.76 10.17
N PHE A 149 -5.55 18.31 9.03
CA PHE A 149 -4.83 17.46 8.10
C PHE A 149 -5.26 17.63 6.65
N VAL A 150 -4.37 17.25 5.74
CA VAL A 150 -4.67 17.07 4.32
C VAL A 150 -4.10 15.73 3.90
N SER A 151 -4.85 14.94 3.14
CA SER A 151 -4.38 13.74 2.47
C SER A 151 -4.48 13.96 0.96
N THR A 152 -3.45 13.54 0.24
CA THR A 152 -3.39 13.56 -1.24
C THR A 152 -2.96 12.19 -1.73
N MET A 153 -3.56 11.76 -2.85
CA MET A 153 -3.27 10.49 -3.47
C MET A 153 -2.72 10.66 -4.89
N ASP A 154 -1.68 9.88 -5.19
CA ASP A 154 -1.06 9.74 -6.50
C ASP A 154 -1.09 8.25 -6.89
N MET A 155 -2.20 7.82 -7.51
CA MET A 155 -2.29 6.48 -8.07
C MET A 155 -1.62 6.41 -9.45
N GLN A 156 -0.57 5.60 -9.55
CA GLN A 156 0.16 5.32 -10.77
C GLN A 156 -0.21 3.91 -11.27
N LEU A 157 -1.26 3.84 -12.08
CA LEU A 157 -1.73 2.60 -12.68
C LEU A 157 -1.26 2.48 -14.13
N ARG A 158 -0.67 1.33 -14.48
CA ARG A 158 -0.38 0.96 -15.87
C ARG A 158 -1.05 -0.34 -16.22
N THR A 159 -1.35 -0.54 -17.50
CA THR A 159 -1.86 -1.82 -18.01
C THR A 159 -0.72 -2.72 -18.45
N VAL A 160 -0.90 -4.03 -18.32
CA VAL A 160 0.07 -5.05 -18.75
C VAL A 160 -0.63 -6.17 -19.50
N ASN A 161 0.09 -6.77 -20.44
CA ASN A 161 -0.39 -7.91 -21.21
C ASN A 161 0.16 -9.24 -20.67
N SER A 162 1.29 -9.22 -19.97
CA SER A 162 1.89 -10.40 -19.36
C SER A 162 2.05 -10.25 -17.85
N VAL A 163 1.86 -11.36 -17.11
CA VAL A 163 2.21 -11.45 -15.68
C VAL A 163 3.71 -11.19 -15.48
N ASP A 164 4.53 -11.53 -16.47
CA ASP A 164 5.99 -11.31 -16.43
C ASP A 164 6.37 -9.83 -16.52
N ASP A 165 5.47 -8.98 -17.03
CA ASP A 165 5.70 -7.54 -17.08
C ASP A 165 5.44 -6.88 -15.72
N ILE A 166 4.88 -7.60 -14.75
CA ILE A 166 4.52 -7.07 -13.42
C ILE A 166 5.75 -7.13 -12.51
N LYS A 167 6.11 -5.98 -11.95
CA LYS A 167 7.23 -5.88 -11.00
C LYS A 167 6.82 -6.45 -9.66
N ASP A 168 7.76 -7.07 -8.95
CA ASP A 168 7.54 -7.69 -7.63
C ASP A 168 7.08 -6.72 -6.53
N THR A 169 7.11 -5.42 -6.82
CA THR A 169 6.72 -4.38 -5.90
C THR A 169 5.29 -3.91 -6.16
N GLU A 170 4.75 -4.10 -7.37
CA GLU A 170 3.52 -3.46 -7.81
C GLU A 170 2.29 -4.08 -7.20
N HIS A 171 1.28 -3.24 -6.94
CA HIS A 171 -0.07 -3.77 -6.75
C HIS A 171 -0.48 -4.51 -8.00
N VAL A 172 -0.89 -5.75 -7.84
CA VAL A 172 -1.49 -6.51 -8.91
C VAL A 172 -2.97 -6.24 -8.84
N LEU A 173 -3.48 -5.55 -9.85
CA LEU A 173 -4.91 -5.49 -10.09
C LEU A 173 -5.28 -6.48 -11.17
N GLN A 174 -5.91 -7.58 -10.76
CA GLN A 174 -6.29 -8.65 -11.65
C GLN A 174 -7.79 -8.59 -11.95
N ILE A 175 -8.15 -8.47 -13.22
CA ILE A 175 -9.52 -8.73 -13.68
C ILE A 175 -9.69 -10.24 -13.83
N VAL A 176 -10.75 -10.79 -13.25
CA VAL A 176 -11.10 -12.21 -13.33
C VAL A 176 -12.57 -12.37 -13.68
N ASP A 177 -12.94 -13.52 -14.24
CA ASP A 177 -14.35 -13.88 -14.38
C ASP A 177 -15.04 -13.90 -13.02
N GLN A 178 -16.31 -13.47 -12.99
CA GLN A 178 -17.09 -13.30 -11.77
C GLN A 178 -17.14 -14.58 -10.91
N ASP A 179 -17.15 -15.75 -11.56
CA ASP A 179 -17.21 -17.04 -10.90
C ASP A 179 -15.89 -17.50 -10.27
N MET A 180 -14.80 -16.77 -10.50
CA MET A 180 -13.47 -17.05 -9.95
C MET A 180 -13.20 -16.36 -8.61
N LEU A 181 -14.16 -15.56 -8.11
CA LEU A 181 -14.14 -15.01 -6.76
C LEU A 181 -14.50 -16.11 -5.74
N THR A 182 -13.82 -16.09 -4.58
CA THR A 182 -13.77 -17.16 -3.58
C THR A 182 -15.01 -17.34 -2.71
N LYS A 183 -15.90 -16.34 -2.59
CA LYS A 183 -17.09 -16.46 -1.71
C LYS A 183 -18.27 -17.17 -2.37
N THR A 184 -19.04 -17.86 -1.51
CA THR A 184 -20.18 -18.72 -1.87
C THR A 184 -21.32 -17.98 -2.58
N ASP A 185 -21.55 -16.70 -2.25
CA ASP A 185 -22.52 -15.85 -2.96
C ASP A 185 -21.82 -14.90 -3.93
N LYS A 186 -21.60 -15.42 -5.13
CA LYS A 186 -20.91 -14.75 -6.25
C LYS A 186 -21.70 -13.58 -6.84
N SER A 187 -22.96 -13.39 -6.44
CA SER A 187 -23.81 -12.30 -6.93
C SER A 187 -23.57 -10.97 -6.22
N VAL A 188 -22.99 -11.03 -5.01
CA VAL A 188 -22.78 -9.90 -4.07
C VAL A 188 -21.32 -9.43 -4.02
N VAL A 189 -20.36 -10.31 -4.31
CA VAL A 189 -18.93 -9.98 -4.24
C VAL A 189 -18.44 -9.40 -5.55
N MET A 190 -17.93 -8.17 -5.49
CA MET A 190 -17.47 -7.42 -6.65
C MET A 190 -15.95 -7.50 -6.83
N ALA A 191 -15.22 -7.64 -5.73
CA ALA A 191 -13.77 -7.74 -5.71
C ALA A 191 -13.30 -8.46 -4.43
N GLU A 192 -12.03 -8.89 -4.43
CA GLU A 192 -11.41 -9.62 -3.33
C GLU A 192 -9.95 -9.23 -3.14
N THR A 193 -9.61 -8.89 -1.89
CA THR A 193 -8.25 -8.55 -1.47
C THR A 193 -7.98 -9.13 -0.09
N TYR A 194 -6.77 -9.62 0.13
CA TYR A 194 -6.33 -9.95 1.49
C TYR A 194 -5.83 -8.67 2.18
N LYS A 195 -6.09 -8.57 3.48
CA LYS A 195 -5.58 -7.44 4.26
C LYS A 195 -4.06 -7.35 4.13
N ASN A 196 -3.54 -6.14 3.88
CA ASN A 196 -2.12 -5.84 3.66
C ASN A 196 -1.51 -6.46 2.39
N SER A 197 -2.34 -6.97 1.48
CA SER A 197 -1.89 -7.62 0.25
C SER A 197 -1.66 -6.63 -0.88
N LEU A 198 -0.69 -6.93 -1.73
CA LEU A 198 -0.51 -6.25 -3.01
C LEU A 198 -1.49 -6.74 -4.09
N ASP A 199 -2.07 -7.92 -3.88
CA ASP A 199 -2.94 -8.59 -4.85
C ASP A 199 -4.42 -8.28 -4.62
N VAL A 200 -5.04 -7.62 -5.59
CA VAL A 200 -6.47 -7.29 -5.66
C VAL A 200 -7.08 -7.99 -6.88
N LYS A 201 -8.21 -8.68 -6.69
CA LYS A 201 -9.00 -9.26 -7.78
C LYS A 201 -10.30 -8.51 -7.95
N ILE A 202 -10.64 -8.17 -9.19
CA ILE A 202 -11.94 -7.58 -9.54
C ILE A 202 -12.68 -8.54 -10.47
N GLY A 203 -13.94 -8.83 -10.16
CA GLY A 203 -14.82 -9.63 -11.00
C GLY A 203 -15.33 -8.85 -12.21
N THR A 204 -15.63 -9.54 -13.31
CA THR A 204 -16.15 -8.92 -14.53
C THR A 204 -17.42 -8.08 -14.32
N LYS A 205 -18.28 -8.42 -13.35
CA LYS A 205 -19.47 -7.62 -13.03
C LYS A 205 -19.12 -6.23 -12.48
N ALA A 206 -18.11 -6.16 -11.61
CA ALA A 206 -17.61 -4.89 -11.09
C ALA A 206 -16.96 -4.06 -12.19
N VAL A 207 -16.18 -4.70 -13.07
CA VAL A 207 -15.62 -4.03 -14.25
C VAL A 207 -16.70 -3.43 -15.15
N SER A 208 -17.78 -4.18 -15.44
CA SER A 208 -18.89 -3.66 -16.24
C SER A 208 -19.56 -2.45 -15.59
N ASN A 209 -19.79 -2.49 -14.27
CA ASN A 209 -20.37 -1.36 -13.55
C ASN A 209 -19.44 -0.13 -13.59
N MET A 210 -18.12 -0.32 -13.40
CA MET A 210 -17.15 0.78 -13.49
C MET A 210 -17.17 1.41 -14.88
N LEU A 211 -17.11 0.59 -15.94
CA LEU A 211 -17.17 1.08 -17.32
C LEU A 211 -18.46 1.84 -17.64
N ASN A 212 -19.57 1.49 -16.99
CA ASN A 212 -20.85 2.21 -17.10
C ASN A 212 -20.97 3.42 -16.16
N ASN A 213 -19.94 3.73 -15.37
CA ASN A 213 -19.94 4.75 -14.30
C ASN A 213 -20.93 4.48 -13.14
N ASP A 214 -21.37 3.22 -12.98
CA ASP A 214 -22.26 2.78 -11.89
C ASP A 214 -21.49 2.33 -10.63
N ASP A 215 -20.16 2.26 -10.71
CA ASP A 215 -19.29 1.93 -9.57
C ASP A 215 -18.09 2.87 -9.50
N ASN A 216 -18.09 3.71 -8.47
CA ASN A 216 -17.01 4.65 -8.17
C ASN A 216 -16.34 4.34 -6.83
N ARG A 217 -16.57 3.16 -6.23
CA ARG A 217 -16.05 2.85 -4.88
C ARG A 217 -15.29 1.53 -4.71
N THR A 218 -15.62 0.48 -5.47
CA THR A 218 -15.12 -0.87 -5.21
C THR A 218 -13.59 -0.98 -5.18
N PHE A 219 -12.85 -0.46 -6.17
CA PHE A 219 -11.41 -0.61 -6.13
C PHE A 219 -10.76 0.22 -5.01
N ALA A 220 -11.25 1.44 -4.75
CA ALA A 220 -10.77 2.25 -3.63
C ALA A 220 -10.97 1.57 -2.28
N HIS A 221 -12.09 0.84 -2.10
CA HIS A 221 -12.38 0.02 -0.92
C HIS A 221 -11.39 -1.14 -0.77
N GLU A 222 -11.16 -1.90 -1.83
CA GLU A 222 -10.19 -3.00 -1.84
C GLU A 222 -8.75 -2.52 -1.58
N LEU A 223 -8.38 -1.37 -2.14
CA LEU A 223 -7.12 -0.72 -1.83
C LEU A 223 -7.03 -0.34 -0.35
N GLY A 224 -8.15 -0.06 0.31
CA GLY A 224 -8.19 0.20 1.74
C GLY A 224 -7.86 -1.04 2.56
N HIS A 225 -8.32 -2.22 2.14
CA HIS A 225 -7.85 -3.49 2.72
C HIS A 225 -6.37 -3.74 2.46
N SER A 226 -5.87 -3.38 1.27
CA SER A 226 -4.43 -3.41 0.96
C SER A 226 -3.65 -2.49 1.90
N GLY A 227 -4.20 -1.33 2.28
CA GLY A 227 -3.66 -0.42 3.31
C GLY A 227 -3.89 -0.87 4.77
N GLY A 228 -4.46 -2.06 4.98
CA GLY A 228 -4.66 -2.65 6.30
C GLY A 228 -5.88 -2.13 7.05
N LEU A 229 -6.87 -1.59 6.34
CA LEU A 229 -8.15 -1.22 6.92
C LEU A 229 -9.10 -2.42 7.00
N GLY A 230 -9.92 -2.45 8.05
CA GLY A 230 -11.02 -3.39 8.21
C GLY A 230 -12.35 -2.74 7.84
N HIS A 231 -13.39 -3.57 7.69
CA HIS A 231 -14.74 -3.04 7.52
C HIS A 231 -15.21 -2.24 8.74
N THR A 232 -16.07 -1.25 8.49
CA THR A 232 -16.77 -0.49 9.53
C THR A 232 -18.28 -0.53 9.31
N MET A 233 -19.03 -0.18 10.35
CA MET A 233 -20.49 -0.03 10.29
C MET A 233 -20.94 1.42 10.07
N ASN A 234 -20.00 2.38 10.02
CA ASN A 234 -20.33 3.79 9.78
C ASN A 234 -20.66 4.04 8.30
N VAL A 235 -21.89 4.40 7.97
CA VAL A 235 -22.37 4.51 6.58
C VAL A 235 -21.66 5.56 5.72
N GLU A 236 -21.00 6.56 6.31
CA GLU A 236 -20.23 7.59 5.59
C GLU A 236 -18.74 7.23 5.53
N ASN A 237 -18.41 6.04 5.04
CA ASN A 237 -17.04 5.56 5.07
C ASN A 237 -16.70 4.64 3.89
N LEU A 238 -15.52 4.86 3.29
CA LEU A 238 -15.00 4.03 2.20
C LEU A 238 -14.86 2.55 2.57
N MET A 239 -14.77 2.18 3.85
CA MET A 239 -14.62 0.80 4.31
C MET A 239 -15.91 0.14 4.77
N THR A 240 -17.06 0.78 4.58
CA THR A 240 -18.37 0.19 4.90
C THR A 240 -18.75 -0.87 3.88
N GLN A 241 -19.34 -1.98 4.33
CA GLN A 241 -19.78 -3.01 3.41
C GLN A 241 -20.99 -2.53 2.60
N LYS A 242 -21.04 -2.93 1.33
CA LYS A 242 -22.14 -2.57 0.42
C LYS A 242 -23.52 -2.89 1.00
N LYS A 243 -23.67 -4.07 1.60
CA LYS A 243 -24.94 -4.50 2.22
C LYS A 243 -25.42 -3.53 3.31
N VAL A 244 -24.50 -3.06 4.15
CA VAL A 244 -24.82 -2.10 5.23
C VAL A 244 -25.27 -0.76 4.66
N ILE A 245 -24.74 -0.31 3.53
CA ILE A 245 -25.18 0.95 2.93
C ILE A 245 -26.59 0.81 2.33
N GLN A 246 -26.88 -0.33 1.68
CA GLN A 246 -28.18 -0.63 1.07
C GLN A 246 -29.31 -0.74 2.12
N ASP A 247 -29.01 -1.29 3.30
CA ASP A 247 -30.01 -1.50 4.35
C ASP A 247 -30.44 -0.19 5.06
N PHE A 248 -29.68 0.90 4.93
CA PHE A 248 -29.88 2.15 5.68
C PHE A 248 -30.44 3.32 4.86
N ASP A 249 -31.00 3.07 3.67
CA ASP A 249 -31.43 4.11 2.71
C ASP A 249 -30.31 5.13 2.39
N GLY A 250 -29.07 4.68 2.54
CA GLY A 250 -27.87 5.46 2.30
C GLY A 250 -27.54 5.45 0.81
N ASP A 251 -27.30 6.63 0.26
CA ASP A 251 -26.81 6.76 -1.12
C ASP A 251 -25.44 6.07 -1.23
N TYR A 252 -25.41 4.91 -1.90
CA TYR A 252 -24.22 4.11 -2.18
C TYR A 252 -23.09 4.92 -2.81
N LEU A 253 -23.43 5.98 -3.55
CA LEU A 253 -22.50 6.87 -4.23
C LEU A 253 -21.90 7.96 -3.32
N LYS A 254 -22.37 8.11 -2.07
CA LYS A 254 -21.87 9.11 -1.10
C LYS A 254 -20.83 8.59 -0.11
N ALA A 255 -20.71 7.27 0.06
CA ALA A 255 -19.72 6.66 0.98
C ALA A 255 -18.32 6.53 0.33
N THR A 256 -17.76 7.62 -0.20
CA THR A 256 -16.65 7.54 -1.17
C THR A 256 -15.27 7.83 -0.61
N GLN A 257 -15.16 8.32 0.63
CA GLN A 257 -13.89 8.82 1.16
C GLN A 257 -13.43 8.09 2.43
N LEU A 258 -12.11 8.05 2.60
CA LEU A 258 -11.49 7.74 3.89
C LEU A 258 -11.68 8.89 4.87
N ASN A 259 -11.40 8.61 6.14
CA ASN A 259 -11.30 9.63 7.17
C ASN A 259 -9.88 9.69 7.77
N ARG A 260 -9.66 10.69 8.65
CA ARG A 260 -8.38 10.92 9.32
C ARG A 260 -7.79 9.67 9.99
N SER A 261 -8.61 8.93 10.74
CA SER A 261 -8.17 7.73 11.47
C SER A 261 -7.71 6.63 10.51
N GLN A 262 -8.38 6.50 9.36
CA GLN A 262 -7.99 5.52 8.34
C GLN A 262 -6.70 5.91 7.63
N ILE A 263 -6.52 7.18 7.30
CA ILE A 263 -5.25 7.68 6.73
C ILE A 263 -4.09 7.44 7.70
N GLN A 264 -4.31 7.69 9.00
CA GLN A 264 -3.32 7.39 10.04
C GLN A 264 -3.03 5.90 10.15
N THR A 265 -4.06 5.04 10.08
CA THR A 265 -3.90 3.59 10.12
C THR A 265 -3.09 3.09 8.91
N VAL A 266 -3.37 3.62 7.72
CA VAL A 266 -2.61 3.34 6.50
C VAL A 266 -1.14 3.75 6.67
N ARG A 267 -0.89 4.98 7.14
CA ARG A 267 0.46 5.47 7.47
C ARG A 267 1.15 4.54 8.47
N ASP A 268 0.45 4.16 9.54
CA ASP A 268 1.01 3.32 10.59
C ASP A 268 1.36 1.94 10.08
N ASN A 269 0.50 1.33 9.29
CA ASN A 269 0.83 0.05 8.67
C ASN A 269 2.00 0.19 7.71
N TYR A 270 2.11 1.31 6.99
CA TYR A 270 3.24 1.60 6.11
C TYR A 270 4.57 1.70 6.89
N ILE A 271 4.65 2.60 7.89
CA ILE A 271 5.89 2.83 8.65
C ILE A 271 6.33 1.62 9.48
N HIS A 272 5.40 0.74 9.87
CA HIS A 272 5.69 -0.48 10.60
C HIS A 272 5.91 -1.70 9.69
N ASN A 273 6.12 -1.49 8.38
CA ASN A 273 6.41 -2.55 7.40
C ASN A 273 5.35 -3.68 7.39
N LYS A 274 4.08 -3.32 7.59
CA LYS A 274 2.94 -4.24 7.57
C LYS A 274 2.30 -4.36 6.20
N LEU A 275 2.51 -3.37 5.33
CA LEU A 275 1.99 -3.34 3.95
C LEU A 275 2.94 -4.06 2.97
N ASN A 276 2.57 -4.06 1.68
CA ASN A 276 3.41 -4.47 0.56
C ASN A 276 3.80 -5.95 0.52
N ARG A 277 2.85 -6.85 0.81
CA ARG A 277 3.11 -8.30 0.76
C ARG A 277 2.27 -8.95 -0.32
N HIS A 278 2.92 -9.52 -1.33
CA HIS A 278 2.22 -10.44 -2.23
C HIS A 278 1.82 -11.71 -1.50
N ILE A 279 0.73 -12.33 -1.95
CA ILE A 279 0.39 -13.69 -1.52
C ILE A 279 1.47 -14.69 -1.96
N PRO A 280 1.73 -15.77 -1.20
CA PRO A 280 2.69 -16.79 -1.61
C PRO A 280 2.38 -17.35 -3.00
N ASN A 281 3.42 -17.45 -3.84
CA ASN A 281 3.35 -17.92 -5.22
C ASN A 281 2.40 -17.10 -6.13
N TRP A 282 2.26 -15.79 -5.89
CA TRP A 282 1.34 -14.91 -6.62
C TRP A 282 1.50 -15.01 -8.15
N ARG A 283 2.73 -14.92 -8.69
CA ARG A 283 3.00 -15.07 -10.14
C ARG A 283 2.51 -16.41 -10.68
N GLN A 284 2.78 -17.51 -9.99
CA GLN A 284 2.33 -18.84 -10.43
C GLN A 284 0.80 -18.94 -10.39
N LYS A 285 0.16 -18.38 -9.36
CA LYS A 285 -1.31 -18.34 -9.23
C LYS A 285 -1.96 -17.49 -10.34
N LEU A 286 -1.30 -16.41 -10.77
CA LEU A 286 -1.71 -15.60 -11.92
C LEU A 286 -1.51 -16.34 -13.25
N LYS A 287 -0.34 -16.94 -13.46
CA LYS A 287 0.02 -17.63 -14.72
C LYS A 287 -0.74 -18.90 -15.01
N ARG A 288 -1.24 -19.61 -14.00
CA ARG A 288 -2.15 -20.77 -14.18
C ARG A 288 -3.46 -20.41 -14.91
N ARG A 289 -3.63 -19.15 -15.31
CA ARG A 289 -4.88 -18.53 -15.78
C ARG A 289 -4.67 -17.65 -17.03
N GLN A 290 -3.47 -17.67 -17.63
CA GLN A 290 -3.20 -17.09 -18.95
C GLN A 290 -3.41 -18.13 -20.03
#